data_AF-A0A542Z9G5-F1
#
_entry.id   AF-A0A542Z9G5-F1
#
_cell.length_a   1.000
_cell.length_b   1.000
_cell.length_c   1.000
_cell.angle_alpha   90.00
_cell.angle_beta   90.00
_cell.angle_gamma   90.00
#
_symmetry.space_group_name_H-M   'P 1'
#
loop_
_entity.id
_entity.type
_entity.pdbx_description
1 polymer ?
#
loop_
_entity_poly.entity_id
_entity_poly.type
_entity_poly.pdbx_seq_one_letter_code
_entity_poly.pdbx_strand_id
1 'polypeptide(L)'
;MSAPVPTALLAVAVAFLVTACGPGTDGAGSGSPAAQLELRLLTSVEDGPCSGPPLTSPGPGRACALSGSETYDLGPALAGVAPIRAEIHDDPLGQVLVVWLDGSDRPRLADVTRRAVGRRLAVLVQGRVLVAPEVQRPITEGQMALAVPTRLVAAQVAGALHASETSPSHAPEGP
;
A
#
# COMPACT_ATOMS: atom_id res chain seq x y z
N MET A 1 6.45 -7.44 67.96
CA MET A 1 6.27 -5.98 67.81
C MET A 1 4.85 -5.81 67.30
N SER A 2 3.96 -5.17 68.07
CA SER A 2 2.52 -5.14 67.77
C SER A 2 2.12 -3.84 67.06
N ALA A 3 1.09 -3.90 66.22
CA ALA A 3 0.48 -2.73 65.59
C ALA A 3 -0.36 -1.90 66.60
N PRO A 4 -0.69 -0.65 66.23
CA PRO A 4 -2.12 -0.31 66.20
C PRO A 4 -2.56 0.56 64.99
N VAL A 5 -3.86 0.43 64.69
CA VAL A 5 -4.75 1.29 63.86
C VAL A 5 -5.20 2.53 64.72
N PRO A 6 -6.12 3.48 64.35
CA PRO A 6 -6.91 3.72 63.12
C PRO A 6 -7.11 5.22 62.69
N THR A 7 -8.01 5.42 61.71
CA THR A 7 -9.07 6.47 61.65
C THR A 7 -9.01 7.52 60.53
N ALA A 8 -10.13 7.56 59.80
CA ALA A 8 -10.49 8.35 58.63
C ALA A 8 -10.61 9.87 58.82
N LEU A 9 -10.73 10.59 57.68
CA LEU A 9 -11.62 11.74 57.53
C LEU A 9 -12.04 11.93 56.05
N LEU A 10 -13.33 12.20 55.81
CA LEU A 10 -13.87 12.57 54.51
C LEU A 10 -13.55 14.04 54.18
N ALA A 11 -13.43 14.35 52.89
CA ALA A 11 -13.78 15.67 52.37
C ALA A 11 -14.49 15.50 51.01
N VAL A 12 -15.80 15.81 51.00
CA VAL A 12 -16.62 15.88 49.79
C VAL A 12 -16.55 17.30 49.23
N ALA A 13 -16.35 17.45 47.93
CA ALA A 13 -16.57 18.71 47.22
C ALA A 13 -17.37 18.42 45.94
N VAL A 14 -18.54 19.05 45.80
CA VAL A 14 -19.51 18.88 44.72
C VAL A 14 -19.75 20.24 44.05
N ALA A 15 -19.61 20.30 42.72
CA ALA A 15 -20.37 21.13 41.76
C ALA A 15 -19.66 21.04 40.38
N PHE A 16 -20.22 20.44 39.33
CA PHE A 16 -21.37 20.85 38.50
C PHE A 16 -21.17 22.16 37.71
N LEU A 17 -21.10 22.08 36.37
CA LEU A 17 -22.14 22.54 35.42
C LEU A 17 -21.67 22.50 33.94
N VAL A 18 -22.55 22.01 33.02
CA VAL A 18 -22.61 22.16 31.53
C VAL A 18 -21.29 22.07 30.70
N THR A 19 -21.20 21.44 29.53
CA THR A 19 -22.14 21.14 28.41
C THR A 19 -21.55 19.92 27.66
N ALA A 20 -22.20 19.18 26.76
CA ALA A 20 -23.52 19.29 26.11
C ALA A 20 -24.10 17.88 25.81
N CYS A 21 -25.14 17.81 24.98
CA CYS A 21 -25.59 16.59 24.31
C CYS A 21 -25.38 16.74 22.80
N GLY A 22 -24.88 15.71 22.12
CA GLY A 22 -24.71 15.71 20.67
C GLY A 22 -24.86 14.28 20.12
N PRO A 23 -25.86 14.00 19.26
CA PRO A 23 -25.93 12.75 18.53
C PRO A 23 -24.95 12.80 17.35
N GLY A 24 -23.76 12.25 17.54
CA GLY A 24 -22.72 12.14 16.52
C GLY A 24 -22.53 10.71 16.07
N THR A 25 -23.41 10.20 15.21
CA THR A 25 -23.05 9.08 14.35
C THR A 25 -22.09 9.61 13.28
N ASP A 26 -20.84 9.18 13.29
CA ASP A 26 -20.05 9.16 12.07
C ASP A 26 -19.11 7.95 12.10
N GLY A 27 -19.04 7.27 10.96
CA GLY A 27 -18.48 5.92 10.89
C GLY A 27 -16.98 5.89 11.17
N ALA A 28 -16.52 4.74 11.65
CA ALA A 28 -15.13 4.34 11.46
C ALA A 28 -14.87 4.17 9.96
N GLY A 29 -14.59 5.29 9.30
CA GLY A 29 -14.04 5.31 7.96
C GLY A 29 -12.67 4.66 8.00
N SER A 30 -12.63 3.35 7.78
CA SER A 30 -11.41 2.62 7.39
C SER A 30 -11.01 3.08 6.00
N GLY A 31 -10.57 4.34 5.89
CA GLY A 31 -9.79 4.85 4.78
C GLY A 31 -8.46 4.11 4.80
N SER A 32 -8.44 2.94 4.15
CA SER A 32 -7.19 2.26 3.85
C SER A 32 -6.28 3.26 3.15
N PRO A 33 -5.06 3.49 3.64
CA PRO A 33 -4.16 4.45 3.02
C PRO A 33 -3.90 4.03 1.57
N ALA A 34 -3.62 5.04 0.75
CA ALA A 34 -3.27 4.94 -0.65
C ALA A 34 -2.43 3.68 -0.96
N ALA A 35 -2.90 2.84 -1.90
CA ALA A 35 -2.16 1.64 -2.25
C ALA A 35 -0.86 2.03 -3.00
N GLN A 36 0.28 1.97 -2.31
CA GLN A 36 1.58 2.19 -2.94
C GLN A 36 2.02 0.94 -3.71
N LEU A 37 2.79 1.16 -4.78
CA LEU A 37 3.50 0.11 -5.48
C LEU A 37 4.93 0.00 -4.91
N GLU A 38 5.25 -1.14 -4.31
CA GLU A 38 6.61 -1.44 -3.81
C GLU A 38 7.42 -2.13 -4.90
N LEU A 39 8.62 -1.61 -5.19
CA LEU A 39 9.52 -2.08 -6.24
C LEU A 39 10.67 -2.88 -5.65
N ARG A 40 10.81 -4.15 -6.05
CA ARG A 40 11.78 -5.10 -5.48
C ARG A 40 12.44 -5.95 -6.53
N LEU A 41 13.71 -6.29 -6.33
CA LEU A 41 14.40 -7.23 -7.22
C LEU A 41 13.97 -8.66 -6.91
N LEU A 42 13.62 -9.40 -7.96
CA LEU A 42 13.37 -10.83 -7.87
C LEU A 42 14.70 -11.59 -7.74
N THR A 43 14.70 -12.58 -6.86
CA THR A 43 15.83 -13.50 -6.61
C THR A 43 15.52 -14.89 -7.19
N SER A 44 14.36 -15.45 -6.85
CA SER A 44 13.84 -16.73 -7.34
C SER A 44 12.31 -16.71 -7.38
N VAL A 45 11.72 -17.53 -8.25
CA VAL A 45 10.28 -17.78 -8.31
C VAL A 45 10.05 -19.30 -8.26
N GLU A 46 9.02 -19.72 -7.54
CA GLU A 46 8.58 -21.11 -7.40
C GLU A 46 7.11 -21.18 -7.86
N ASP A 47 6.83 -21.99 -8.89
CA ASP A 47 5.46 -22.26 -9.33
C ASP A 47 4.70 -23.09 -8.29
N GLY A 48 3.45 -22.73 -8.01
CA GLY A 48 2.58 -23.49 -7.12
C GLY A 48 1.66 -22.64 -6.24
N PRO A 49 0.64 -23.26 -5.62
CA PRO A 49 -0.34 -22.54 -4.81
C PRO A 49 0.32 -21.83 -3.61
N CYS A 50 0.16 -20.51 -3.54
CA CYS A 50 0.71 -19.67 -2.49
C CYS A 50 -0.41 -18.92 -1.77
N SER A 51 -0.61 -19.25 -0.49
CA SER A 51 -1.60 -18.62 0.40
C SER A 51 -0.96 -17.92 1.61
N GLY A 52 0.34 -17.62 1.52
CA GLY A 52 1.08 -16.92 2.57
C GLY A 52 0.52 -15.50 2.85
N PRO A 53 0.84 -14.94 4.04
CA PRO A 53 0.48 -13.58 4.38
C PRO A 53 1.15 -12.59 3.41
N PRO A 54 0.61 -11.36 3.24
CA PRO A 54 1.30 -10.32 2.51
C PRO A 54 2.63 -9.95 3.17
N LEU A 55 3.62 -9.55 2.37
CA LEU A 55 4.91 -9.11 2.85
C LEU A 55 4.80 -7.68 3.42
N THR A 56 5.19 -7.52 4.69
CA THR A 56 5.08 -6.26 5.45
C THR A 56 6.43 -5.65 5.85
N SER A 57 7.54 -6.33 5.52
CA SER A 57 8.89 -5.91 5.88
C SER A 57 9.65 -5.34 4.67
N PRO A 58 10.35 -4.19 4.81
CA PRO A 58 11.20 -3.65 3.75
C PRO A 58 12.50 -4.45 3.56
N GLY A 59 12.88 -5.31 4.50
CA GLY A 59 13.99 -6.26 4.34
C GLY A 59 13.65 -7.40 3.37
N PRO A 60 14.63 -8.20 2.92
CA PRO A 60 14.40 -9.36 2.04
C PRO A 60 13.31 -10.29 2.58
N GLY A 61 12.55 -10.92 1.69
CA GLY A 61 11.40 -11.73 2.10
C GLY A 61 10.70 -12.42 0.94
N ARG A 62 9.69 -13.21 1.29
CA ARG A 62 8.93 -14.06 0.37
C ARG A 62 7.50 -13.53 0.26
N ALA A 63 6.96 -13.45 -0.95
CA ALA A 63 5.62 -12.94 -1.23
C ALA A 63 4.89 -13.84 -2.25
N CYS A 64 3.58 -14.02 -2.10
CA CYS A 64 2.77 -14.68 -3.11
C CYS A 64 2.48 -13.74 -4.29
N ALA A 65 2.27 -14.33 -5.47
CA ALA A 65 1.51 -13.69 -6.54
C ALA A 65 0.14 -13.22 -6.04
N LEU A 66 -0.40 -12.16 -6.64
CA LEU A 66 -1.78 -11.71 -6.40
C LEU A 66 -2.81 -12.76 -6.89
N SER A 67 -2.44 -13.58 -7.87
CA SER A 67 -3.19 -14.76 -8.33
C SER A 67 -3.14 -15.95 -7.37
N GLY A 68 -2.20 -15.98 -6.41
CA GLY A 68 -1.93 -17.13 -5.56
C GLY A 68 -1.31 -18.35 -6.27
N SER A 69 -0.79 -18.20 -7.49
CA SER A 69 -0.25 -19.31 -8.31
C SER A 69 1.28 -19.47 -8.32
N GLU A 70 2.00 -18.51 -7.73
CA GLU A 70 3.46 -18.50 -7.67
C GLU A 70 3.92 -17.92 -6.32
N THR A 71 5.12 -18.31 -5.89
CA THR A 71 5.84 -17.77 -4.74
C THR A 71 7.10 -17.06 -5.22
N TYR A 72 7.35 -15.84 -4.75
CA TYR A 72 8.47 -15.00 -5.15
C TYR A 72 9.41 -14.72 -3.98
N ASP A 73 10.70 -14.98 -4.13
CA ASP A 73 11.75 -14.56 -3.19
C ASP A 73 12.36 -13.23 -3.63
N LEU A 74 12.27 -12.22 -2.77
CA LEU A 74 12.54 -10.83 -3.10
C LEU A 74 13.69 -10.27 -2.27
N GLY A 75 14.57 -9.52 -2.95
CA GLY A 75 15.51 -8.61 -2.29
C GLY A 75 14.79 -7.52 -1.48
N PRO A 76 15.53 -6.62 -0.80
CA PRO A 76 14.92 -5.55 -0.03
C PRO A 76 14.13 -4.57 -0.91
N ALA A 77 13.22 -3.81 -0.30
CA ALA A 77 12.50 -2.71 -0.93
C ALA A 77 13.48 -1.69 -1.53
N LEU A 78 13.32 -1.38 -2.83
CA LEU A 78 14.14 -0.38 -3.52
C LEU A 78 13.48 1.00 -3.56
N ALA A 79 12.15 1.02 -3.74
CA ALA A 79 11.32 2.21 -3.63
C ALA A 79 9.86 1.80 -3.38
N GLY A 80 9.11 2.65 -2.69
CA GLY A 80 7.66 2.75 -2.86
C GLY A 80 7.37 3.90 -3.81
N VAL A 81 6.39 3.73 -4.70
CA VAL A 81 5.87 4.79 -5.58
C VAL A 81 4.34 4.84 -5.50
N ALA A 82 3.76 6.04 -5.58
CA ALA A 82 2.33 6.28 -5.53
C ALA A 82 1.81 6.74 -6.90
N PRO A 83 1.11 5.87 -7.65
CA PRO A 83 0.42 6.28 -8.86
C PRO A 83 -0.68 7.32 -8.62
N ILE A 84 -0.75 8.30 -9.52
CA ILE A 84 -1.78 9.37 -9.59
C ILE A 84 -2.82 9.13 -10.70
N ARG A 85 -2.70 7.99 -11.39
CA ARG A 85 -3.65 7.54 -12.43
C ARG A 85 -3.39 6.07 -12.71
N ALA A 86 -4.45 5.35 -13.02
CA ALA A 86 -4.40 3.99 -13.55
C ALA A 86 -5.45 3.84 -14.66
N GLU A 87 -5.07 3.23 -15.77
CA GLU A 87 -5.94 2.91 -16.91
C GLU A 87 -5.73 1.46 -17.34
N ILE A 88 -6.79 0.84 -17.83
CA ILE A 88 -6.80 -0.55 -18.26
C ILE A 88 -7.00 -0.55 -19.77
N HIS A 89 -6.03 -1.10 -20.48
CA HIS A 89 -6.07 -1.26 -21.92
C HIS A 89 -6.19 -2.74 -22.27
N ASP A 90 -7.11 -3.06 -23.17
CA ASP A 90 -7.18 -4.36 -23.80
C ASP A 90 -6.01 -4.53 -24.79
N ASP A 91 -5.26 -5.63 -24.67
CA ASP A 91 -4.17 -5.98 -25.57
C ASP A 91 -4.44 -7.38 -26.16
N PRO A 92 -4.06 -7.69 -27.41
CA PRO A 92 -4.28 -9.01 -28.00
C PRO A 92 -3.68 -10.18 -27.21
N LEU A 93 -2.68 -9.93 -26.36
CA LEU A 93 -2.01 -10.92 -25.51
C LEU A 93 -2.48 -10.90 -24.04
N GLY A 94 -3.43 -10.02 -23.67
CA GLY A 94 -3.96 -9.97 -22.30
C GLY A 94 -4.56 -8.63 -21.92
N GLN A 95 -4.15 -8.11 -20.76
CA GLN A 95 -4.61 -6.84 -20.22
C GLN A 95 -3.41 -6.03 -19.75
N VAL A 96 -3.34 -4.77 -20.13
CA VAL A 96 -2.25 -3.87 -19.74
C VAL A 96 -2.81 -2.82 -18.80
N LEU A 97 -2.38 -2.88 -17.53
CA LEU A 97 -2.60 -1.83 -16.56
C LEU A 97 -1.49 -0.79 -16.74
N VAL A 98 -1.85 0.38 -17.25
CA VAL A 98 -0.95 1.52 -17.37
C VAL A 98 -1.13 2.39 -16.12
N VAL A 99 -0.02 2.72 -15.45
CA VAL A 99 -0.02 3.59 -14.28
C VAL A 99 0.93 4.78 -14.49
N TRP A 100 0.52 5.94 -13.99
CA TRP A 100 1.31 7.18 -14.06
C TRP A 100 1.70 7.62 -12.67
N LEU A 101 2.96 8.02 -12.52
CA LEU A 101 3.54 8.64 -11.33
C LEU A 101 3.61 10.15 -11.54
N ASP A 102 3.66 10.88 -10.44
CA ASP A 102 3.89 12.32 -10.43
C ASP A 102 5.39 12.68 -10.61
N GLY A 103 5.70 13.98 -10.51
CA GLY A 103 7.08 14.46 -10.54
C GLY A 103 7.93 14.05 -9.34
N SER A 104 7.32 13.63 -8.22
CA SER A 104 7.99 13.25 -6.98
C SER A 104 8.58 11.85 -7.05
N ASP A 105 7.83 10.89 -7.61
CA ASP A 105 8.24 9.49 -7.69
C ASP A 105 8.91 9.11 -9.04
N ARG A 106 8.70 9.90 -10.11
CA ARG A 106 9.36 9.66 -11.41
C ARG A 106 10.90 9.53 -11.32
N PRO A 107 11.65 10.36 -10.58
CA PRO A 107 13.09 10.19 -10.43
C PRO A 107 13.47 8.89 -9.71
N ARG A 108 12.68 8.46 -8.72
CA ARG A 108 12.90 7.21 -7.98
C ARG A 108 12.71 6.00 -8.88
N LEU A 109 11.63 5.98 -9.68
CA LEU A 109 11.39 4.94 -10.68
C LEU A 109 12.53 4.85 -11.70
N ALA A 110 12.97 5.99 -12.24
CA ALA A 110 14.08 6.06 -13.19
C ALA A 110 15.39 5.52 -12.59
N ASP A 111 15.68 5.82 -11.32
CA ASP A 111 16.86 5.36 -10.62
C ASP A 111 16.83 3.87 -10.25
N VAL A 112 15.67 3.34 -9.84
CA VAL A 112 15.47 1.91 -9.55
C VAL A 112 15.59 1.10 -10.84
N THR A 113 14.88 1.49 -11.89
CA THR A 113 14.90 0.77 -13.18
C THR A 113 16.28 0.82 -13.84
N ARG A 114 17.03 1.93 -13.76
CA ARG A 114 18.42 2.01 -14.23
C ARG A 114 19.34 0.99 -13.56
N ARG A 115 19.16 0.73 -12.26
CA ARG A 115 19.94 -0.26 -11.49
C ARG A 115 19.43 -1.71 -11.67
N ALA A 116 18.24 -1.87 -12.26
CA ALA A 116 17.59 -3.16 -12.48
C ALA A 116 17.65 -3.64 -13.94
N VAL A 117 18.30 -2.92 -14.86
CA VAL A 117 18.42 -3.32 -16.27
C VAL A 117 18.98 -4.74 -16.39
N GLY A 118 18.33 -5.59 -17.20
CA GLY A 118 18.66 -7.01 -17.37
C GLY A 118 18.26 -7.90 -16.19
N ARG A 119 17.38 -7.43 -15.30
CA ARG A 119 16.90 -8.16 -14.12
C ARG A 119 15.39 -8.06 -13.99
N ARG A 120 14.78 -9.05 -13.33
CA ARG A 120 13.35 -9.04 -13.02
C ARG A 120 13.07 -8.13 -11.81
N LEU A 121 12.18 -7.15 -12.02
CA LEU A 121 11.72 -6.21 -10.99
C LEU A 121 10.28 -6.56 -10.63
N ALA A 122 10.07 -7.12 -9.45
CA ALA A 122 8.76 -7.32 -8.87
C ALA A 122 8.12 -5.97 -8.52
N VAL A 123 6.88 -5.80 -8.94
CA VAL A 123 5.98 -4.72 -8.55
C VAL A 123 4.95 -5.32 -7.61
N LEU A 124 4.93 -4.85 -6.36
CA LEU A 124 4.04 -5.34 -5.32
C LEU A 124 2.95 -4.33 -5.05
N VAL A 125 1.73 -4.81 -4.80
CA VAL A 125 0.62 -4.03 -4.27
C VAL A 125 0.17 -4.67 -2.96
N GLN A 126 0.08 -3.88 -1.89
CA GLN A 126 -0.32 -4.36 -0.55
C GLN A 126 0.46 -5.62 -0.09
N GLY A 127 1.77 -5.71 -0.39
CA GLY A 127 2.62 -6.83 0.00
C GLY A 127 2.45 -8.12 -0.81
N ARG A 128 1.71 -8.12 -1.93
CA ARG A 128 1.62 -9.24 -2.89
C ARG A 128 2.17 -8.85 -4.24
N VAL A 129 2.82 -9.78 -4.95
CA VAL A 129 3.41 -9.52 -6.27
C VAL A 129 2.30 -9.42 -7.31
N LEU A 130 2.20 -8.27 -7.96
CA LEU A 130 1.30 -8.05 -9.10
C LEU A 130 1.90 -8.61 -10.39
N VAL A 131 3.16 -8.22 -10.67
CA VAL A 131 3.96 -8.66 -11.81
C VAL A 131 5.44 -8.64 -11.45
N ALA A 132 6.27 -9.39 -12.19
CA ALA A 132 7.73 -9.30 -12.09
C ALA A 132 8.41 -9.35 -13.48
N PRO A 133 8.22 -8.31 -14.33
CA PRO A 133 8.84 -8.22 -15.65
C PRO A 133 10.36 -8.02 -15.57
N GLU A 134 11.07 -8.36 -16.64
CA GLU A 134 12.46 -7.96 -16.83
C GLU A 134 12.54 -6.49 -17.27
N VAL A 135 13.40 -5.72 -16.59
CA VAL A 135 13.65 -4.32 -16.97
C VAL A 135 14.62 -4.27 -18.13
N GLN A 136 14.13 -4.03 -19.34
CA GLN A 136 14.99 -3.91 -20.52
C GLN A 136 15.70 -2.55 -20.61
N ARG A 137 15.04 -1.48 -20.14
CA ARG A 137 15.53 -0.10 -20.22
C ARG A 137 15.07 0.70 -18.99
N PRO A 138 15.79 1.76 -18.57
CA PRO A 138 15.33 2.68 -17.53
C PRO A 138 14.00 3.34 -17.93
N ILE A 139 13.09 3.54 -16.97
CA ILE A 139 11.80 4.20 -17.19
C ILE A 139 11.90 5.66 -16.74
N THR A 140 12.04 6.58 -17.68
CA THR A 140 12.21 8.03 -17.43
C THR A 140 10.91 8.82 -17.46
N GLU A 141 9.88 8.32 -18.15
CA GLU A 141 8.65 9.08 -18.42
C GLU A 141 7.67 9.14 -17.25
N GLY A 142 7.90 8.35 -16.19
CA GLY A 142 6.99 8.26 -15.04
C GLY A 142 5.75 7.40 -15.29
N GLN A 143 5.76 6.60 -16.37
CA GLN A 143 4.67 5.72 -16.76
C GLN A 143 5.16 4.27 -16.74
N MET A 144 4.38 3.35 -16.16
CA MET A 144 4.64 1.92 -16.22
C MET A 144 3.48 1.19 -16.89
N ALA A 145 3.78 0.31 -17.84
CA ALA A 145 2.82 -0.62 -18.42
C ALA A 145 3.02 -2.00 -17.78
N LEU A 146 1.99 -2.52 -17.11
CA LEU A 146 2.03 -3.76 -16.35
C LEU A 146 1.09 -4.78 -17.01
N ALA A 147 1.65 -5.83 -17.61
CA ALA A 147 0.87 -6.92 -18.20
C ALA A 147 0.27 -7.80 -17.11
N VAL A 148 -1.05 -7.77 -16.95
CA VAL A 148 -1.79 -8.46 -15.88
C VAL A 148 -2.72 -9.53 -16.46
N PRO A 149 -2.97 -10.64 -15.73
CA PRO A 149 -3.58 -11.82 -16.31
C PRO A 149 -5.08 -11.67 -16.63
N THR A 150 -5.79 -10.77 -15.96
CA THR A 150 -7.23 -10.55 -16.18
C THR A 150 -7.63 -9.09 -15.96
N ARG A 151 -8.75 -8.71 -16.59
CA ARG A 151 -9.36 -7.37 -16.44
C ARG A 151 -9.85 -7.13 -15.01
N LEU A 152 -10.27 -8.19 -14.31
CA LEU A 152 -10.67 -8.14 -12.91
C LEU A 152 -9.50 -7.76 -12.00
N VAL A 153 -8.32 -8.36 -12.21
CA VAL A 153 -7.10 -7.99 -11.48
C VAL A 153 -6.70 -6.54 -11.80
N ALA A 154 -6.74 -6.14 -13.07
CA ALA A 154 -6.47 -4.77 -13.48
C ALA A 154 -7.40 -3.76 -12.78
N ALA A 155 -8.71 -4.05 -12.72
CA ALA A 155 -9.71 -3.22 -12.07
C ALA A 155 -9.57 -3.19 -10.54
N GLN A 156 -9.22 -4.31 -9.91
CA GLN A 156 -8.96 -4.37 -8.46
C GLN A 156 -7.76 -3.50 -8.08
N VAL A 157 -6.67 -3.57 -8.85
CA VAL A 157 -5.49 -2.71 -8.62
C VAL A 157 -5.82 -1.26 -8.90
N ALA A 158 -6.44 -0.93 -10.05
CA ALA A 158 -6.83 0.44 -10.36
C ALA A 158 -7.75 1.04 -9.27
N GLY A 159 -8.74 0.29 -8.78
CA GLY A 159 -9.60 0.72 -7.68
C GLY A 159 -8.83 0.94 -6.37
N ALA A 160 -7.88 0.09 -6.03
CA ALA A 160 -7.01 0.28 -4.86
C ALA A 160 -6.08 1.50 -5.01
N LEU A 161 -5.64 1.80 -6.23
CA LEU A 161 -4.85 2.99 -6.55
C LEU A 161 -5.69 4.28 -6.51
N HIS A 162 -6.95 4.26 -6.93
CA HIS A 162 -7.83 5.44 -6.94
C HIS A 162 -8.46 5.75 -5.57
N ALA A 163 -8.65 4.73 -4.71
CA ALA A 163 -9.08 4.94 -3.32
C ALA A 163 -8.12 5.84 -2.52
N SER A 164 -6.87 5.93 -2.97
CA SER A 164 -5.82 6.86 -2.52
C SER A 164 -6.18 8.34 -2.66
N GLU A 165 -6.82 8.70 -3.77
CA GLU A 165 -6.95 10.08 -4.23
C GLU A 165 -8.14 10.79 -3.58
N THR A 166 -9.19 10.03 -3.23
CA THR A 166 -10.43 10.52 -2.65
C THR A 166 -10.38 10.59 -1.12
N SER A 167 -9.21 10.91 -0.55
CA SER A 167 -9.06 11.17 0.89
C SER A 167 -9.11 12.68 1.13
N PRO A 168 -10.25 13.26 1.56
CA PRO A 168 -10.39 14.70 1.68
C PRO A 168 -9.50 15.23 2.80
N SER A 169 -8.59 16.15 2.44
CA SER A 169 -7.89 17.00 3.40
C SER A 169 -8.93 17.82 4.17
N HIS A 170 -9.21 17.44 5.42
CA HIS A 170 -10.16 18.14 6.28
C HIS A 170 -9.56 19.46 6.75
N ALA A 171 -9.77 20.51 5.97
CA ALA A 171 -9.61 21.90 6.37
C ALA A 171 -10.98 22.47 6.77
N PRO A 172 -11.23 22.77 8.05
CA PRO A 172 -12.32 23.65 8.44
C PRO A 172 -11.84 25.10 8.30
N GLU A 173 -12.17 25.73 7.17
CA GLU A 173 -12.18 27.19 7.05
C GLU A 173 -13.45 27.77 7.69
N GLY A 174 -13.27 28.81 8.53
CA GLY A 174 -14.34 29.71 8.97
C GLY A 174 -15.28 29.18 10.07
N PRO A 175 -16.08 30.07 10.70
CA PRO A 175 -16.28 31.48 10.35
C PRO A 175 -15.18 32.45 10.83
#